data_AF-J9ANW5-F1
#
_entry.id   AF-J9ANW5-F1
#
_cell.length_a   1.000
_cell.length_b   1.000
_cell.length_c   1.000
_cell.angle_alpha   90.00
_cell.angle_beta   90.00
_cell.angle_gamma   90.00
#
_symmetry.space_group_name_H-M   'P 1'
#
loop_
_entity.id
_entity.type
_entity.pdbx_description
1 polymer ?
#
loop_
_entity_poly.entity_id
_entity_poly.type
_entity_poly.pdbx_seq_one_letter_code
_entity_poly.pdbx_strand_id
1 'polypeptide(L)'
;MFITVGAWHDAEKIYPGNDYASLKARMINTLSESAVAIFITSFTDVLSFAIGCFTDIIAVRGFCAMTSACMFFTFFYQVTFFAAMMVISDKMQMTGRNNCIPCLKITDQIDNPMNKFER
;
A
#
# COMPACT_ATOMS: atom_id res chain seq x y z
N MET A 1 3.78 -0.58 -3.62
CA MET A 1 3.49 0.59 -2.76
C MET A 1 2.73 1.70 -3.48
N PHE A 2 3.31 2.39 -4.47
CA PHE A 2 2.66 3.55 -5.10
C PHE A 2 1.28 3.24 -5.73
N ILE A 3 1.14 2.10 -6.41
CA ILE A 3 -0.14 1.67 -6.99
C ILE A 3 -1.21 1.50 -5.92
N THR A 4 -0.86 0.85 -4.80
CA THR A 4 -1.78 0.63 -3.67
C THR A 4 -2.19 1.94 -3.01
N VAL A 5 -1.26 2.91 -2.85
CA VAL A 5 -1.58 4.24 -2.29
C VAL A 5 -2.42 5.06 -3.26
N GLY A 6 -2.16 4.97 -4.57
CA GLY A 6 -2.98 5.62 -5.59
C GLY A 6 -4.42 5.11 -5.58
N ALA A 7 -4.60 3.78 -5.57
CA ALA A 7 -5.91 3.15 -5.45
C ALA A 7 -6.57 3.41 -4.08
N TRP A 8 -5.80 3.67 -3.02
CA TRP A 8 -6.34 4.12 -1.73
C TRP A 8 -6.93 5.53 -1.80
N HIS A 9 -6.19 6.44 -2.43
CA HIS A 9 -6.62 7.83 -2.57
C HIS A 9 -7.85 7.97 -3.50
N ASP A 10 -8.00 7.06 -4.46
CA ASP A 10 -9.23 6.96 -5.25
C ASP A 10 -10.41 6.41 -4.42
N ALA A 11 -10.19 5.31 -3.70
CA ALA A 11 -11.20 4.71 -2.82
C ALA A 11 -11.69 5.66 -1.71
N GLU A 12 -10.83 6.55 -1.22
CA GLU A 12 -11.21 7.61 -0.27
C GLU A 12 -12.30 8.53 -0.80
N LYS A 13 -12.25 8.88 -2.08
CA LYS A 13 -13.24 9.76 -2.73
C LYS A 13 -14.59 9.07 -2.89
N ILE A 14 -14.59 7.76 -3.12
CA ILE A 14 -15.79 6.95 -3.35
C ILE A 14 -16.54 6.70 -2.02
N TYR A 15 -15.82 6.59 -0.90
CA TYR A 15 -16.40 6.30 0.42
C TYR A 15 -15.95 7.34 1.49
N PRO A 16 -16.53 8.55 1.51
CA PRO A 16 -16.10 9.67 2.38
C PRO A 16 -16.49 9.54 3.86
N GLY A 17 -16.76 8.34 4.37
CA GLY A 17 -17.18 8.11 5.77
C GLY A 17 -16.00 7.77 6.69
N ASN A 18 -16.06 8.20 7.94
CA ASN A 18 -15.08 7.92 8.99
C ASN A 18 -15.45 6.69 9.86
N ASP A 19 -16.28 5.80 9.33
CA ASP A 19 -16.77 4.61 10.02
C ASP A 19 -15.89 3.38 9.75
N TYR A 20 -15.92 2.39 10.65
CA TYR A 20 -15.22 1.12 10.42
C TYR A 20 -15.73 0.36 9.17
N ALA A 21 -17.00 0.56 8.80
CA ALA A 21 -17.59 -0.05 7.62
C ALA A 21 -17.04 0.56 6.32
N SER A 22 -16.89 1.89 6.25
CA SER A 22 -16.30 2.57 5.10
C SER A 22 -14.81 2.24 4.99
N LEU A 23 -14.07 2.18 6.11
CA LEU A 23 -12.67 1.75 6.11
C LEU A 23 -12.50 0.35 5.49
N LYS A 24 -13.34 -0.60 5.91
CA LYS A 24 -13.31 -1.96 5.37
C LYS A 24 -13.61 -1.97 3.86
N ALA A 25 -14.62 -1.23 3.42
CA ALA A 25 -14.98 -1.13 2.01
C ALA A 25 -13.84 -0.53 1.17
N ARG A 26 -13.22 0.55 1.64
CA ARG A 26 -12.06 1.20 1.01
C ARG A 26 -10.90 0.23 0.88
N MET A 27 -10.55 -0.47 1.95
CA MET A 27 -9.46 -1.46 1.93
C MET A 27 -9.73 -2.61 0.96
N ILE A 28 -10.96 -3.14 0.94
CA ILE A 28 -11.34 -4.21 0.00
C ILE A 28 -11.20 -3.74 -1.44
N ASN A 29 -11.71 -2.55 -1.77
CA ASN A 29 -11.65 -2.01 -3.13
C ASN A 29 -10.19 -1.78 -3.56
N THR A 30 -9.42 -1.06 -2.74
CA THR A 30 -8.01 -0.76 -3.01
C THR A 30 -7.16 -2.02 -3.16
N LEU A 31 -7.36 -3.01 -2.28
CA LEU A 31 -6.59 -4.24 -2.33
C LEU A 31 -7.01 -5.11 -3.52
N SER A 32 -8.31 -5.18 -3.84
CA SER A 32 -8.79 -5.93 -5.01
C SER A 32 -8.18 -5.42 -6.32
N GLU A 33 -8.05 -4.10 -6.46
CA GLU A 33 -7.48 -3.50 -7.68
C GLU A 33 -5.95 -3.60 -7.70
N SER A 34 -5.27 -3.24 -6.61
CA SER A 34 -3.81 -3.12 -6.60
C SER A 34 -3.08 -4.44 -6.32
N ALA A 35 -3.69 -5.41 -5.62
CA ALA A 35 -3.01 -6.67 -5.26
C ALA A 35 -2.74 -7.56 -6.48
N VAL A 36 -3.66 -7.60 -7.45
CA VAL A 36 -3.49 -8.40 -8.67
C VAL A 36 -2.29 -7.90 -9.49
N ALA A 37 -2.18 -6.59 -9.66
CA ALA A 37 -1.05 -5.98 -10.37
C ALA A 37 0.30 -6.29 -9.68
N ILE A 38 0.36 -6.16 -8.35
CA ILE A 38 1.57 -6.46 -7.58
C ILE A 38 1.93 -7.95 -7.69
N PHE A 39 0.94 -8.85 -7.61
CA PHE A 39 1.14 -10.29 -7.71
C PHE A 39 1.71 -10.67 -9.08
N ILE A 40 1.12 -10.19 -10.18
CA ILE A 40 1.57 -10.51 -11.53
C ILE A 40 3.01 -10.04 -11.75
N THR A 41 3.35 -8.81 -11.34
CA THR A 41 4.70 -8.27 -11.47
C THR A 41 5.70 -9.09 -10.68
N SER A 42 5.49 -9.29 -9.37
CA SER A 42 6.43 -10.04 -8.53
C SER A 42 6.56 -11.50 -8.94
N PHE A 43 5.47 -12.13 -9.39
CA PHE A 43 5.51 -13.49 -9.93
C PHE A 43 6.37 -13.57 -11.20
N THR A 44 6.18 -12.63 -12.12
CA THR A 44 6.95 -12.57 -13.36
C THR A 44 8.43 -12.24 -13.10
N ASP A 45 8.73 -11.38 -12.12
CA ASP A 45 10.11 -11.09 -11.70
C ASP A 45 10.80 -12.35 -11.16
N VAL A 46 10.13 -13.09 -10.26
CA VAL A 46 10.66 -14.35 -9.71
C VAL A 46 10.92 -15.36 -10.82
N LEU A 47 10.00 -15.51 -11.78
CA LEU A 47 10.19 -16.38 -12.95
C LEU A 47 11.35 -15.91 -13.84
N SER A 48 11.47 -14.60 -14.10
CA SER A 48 12.54 -14.04 -14.92
C SER A 48 13.91 -14.28 -14.29
N PHE A 49 14.05 -14.08 -12.98
CA PHE A 49 15.29 -14.39 -12.26
C PHE A 49 15.54 -15.90 -12.14
N ALA A 50 14.49 -16.71 -12.00
CA ALA A 50 14.62 -18.17 -11.98
C ALA A 50 15.14 -18.70 -13.34
N ILE A 51 14.65 -18.15 -14.46
CA ILE A 51 15.17 -18.47 -15.79
C ILE A 51 16.61 -17.94 -15.95
N GLY A 52 16.91 -16.75 -15.40
CA GLY A 52 18.25 -16.17 -15.38
C GLY A 52 19.30 -17.02 -14.65
N CYS A 53 18.88 -17.87 -13.70
CA CYS A 53 19.77 -18.81 -13.01
C CYS A 53 20.30 -19.96 -13.88
N PHE A 54 19.75 -20.18 -15.08
CA PHE A 54 20.22 -21.18 -16.03
C PHE A 54 21.45 -20.74 -16.86
N THR A 55 21.87 -19.48 -16.75
CA THR A 55 23.09 -18.97 -17.41
C THR A 55 24.37 -19.64 -16.89
N ASP A 56 25.32 -19.92 -17.78
CA ASP A 56 26.60 -20.59 -17.47
C ASP A 56 27.57 -19.78 -16.57
N ILE A 57 27.31 -18.48 -16.37
CA ILE A 57 28.19 -17.60 -15.59
C ILE A 57 27.89 -17.74 -14.08
N ILE A 58 28.81 -18.36 -13.33
CA ILE A 58 28.68 -18.65 -11.89
C ILE A 58 28.28 -17.43 -11.05
N ALA A 59 28.82 -16.25 -11.37
CA ALA A 59 28.53 -15.00 -10.67
C ALA A 59 27.06 -14.55 -10.85
N VAL A 60 26.52 -14.73 -12.06
CA VAL A 60 25.13 -14.38 -12.40
C VAL A 60 24.16 -15.32 -11.70
N ARG A 61 24.49 -16.62 -11.62
CA ARG A 61 23.65 -17.62 -10.94
C ARG A 61 23.43 -17.30 -9.46
N GLY A 62 24.52 -16.97 -8.74
CA GLY A 62 24.43 -16.60 -7.32
C GLY A 62 23.62 -15.32 -7.10
N PHE A 63 23.83 -14.31 -7.96
CA PHE A 63 23.09 -13.05 -7.90
C PHE A 63 21.58 -13.24 -8.18
N CYS A 64 21.23 -13.99 -9.22
CA CYS A 64 19.84 -14.25 -9.59
C CYS A 64 19.10 -15.07 -8.51
N ALA A 65 19.77 -16.06 -7.90
CA ALA A 65 19.18 -16.86 -6.82
C ALA A 65 18.85 -16.01 -5.57
N MET A 66 19.79 -15.16 -5.15
CA MET A 66 19.58 -14.24 -4.01
C MET A 66 18.50 -13.20 -4.31
N THR A 67 18.49 -12.64 -5.52
CA THR A 67 17.50 -11.65 -5.95
C THR A 67 16.10 -12.25 -6.02
N SER A 68 15.97 -13.47 -6.55
CA SER A 68 14.69 -14.20 -6.61
C SER A 68 14.09 -14.40 -5.21
N ALA A 69 14.89 -14.85 -4.24
CA ALA A 69 14.45 -15.00 -2.85
C ALA A 69 14.08 -13.64 -2.23
N CYS A 70 14.89 -12.60 -2.46
CA CYS A 70 14.63 -11.24 -1.96
C CYS A 70 13.31 -10.66 -2.49
N MET A 71 13.04 -10.82 -3.79
CA MET A 71 11.78 -10.40 -4.42
C MET A 71 10.57 -11.14 -3.85
N PHE A 72 10.70 -12.45 -3.63
CA PHE A 72 9.65 -13.26 -3.01
C PHE A 72 9.33 -12.75 -1.60
N PHE A 73 10.33 -12.53 -0.74
CA PHE A 73 10.12 -11.98 0.60
C PHE A 73 9.51 -10.58 0.57
N THR A 74 10.01 -9.72 -0.32
CA THR A 74 9.51 -8.35 -0.49
C THR A 74 8.03 -8.35 -0.88
N PHE A 75 7.60 -9.28 -1.73
CA PHE A 75 6.20 -9.47 -2.08
C PHE A 75 5.32 -9.79 -0.86
N PHE A 76 5.74 -10.72 0.02
CA PHE A 76 4.97 -11.00 1.25
C PHE A 76 4.87 -9.79 2.17
N TYR A 77 5.97 -9.07 2.36
CA TYR A 77 5.99 -7.85 3.17
C TYR A 77 5.08 -6.77 2.56
N GLN A 78 5.04 -6.67 1.24
CA GLN A 78 4.20 -5.72 0.52
C GLN A 78 2.70 -6.04 0.64
N VAL A 79 2.30 -7.31 0.69
CA VAL A 79 0.89 -7.70 0.80
C VAL A 79 0.40 -7.68 2.25
N THR A 80 1.23 -8.09 3.21
CA THR A 80 0.81 -8.23 4.62
C THR A 80 1.14 -6.99 5.45
N PHE A 81 2.44 -6.71 5.62
CA PHE A 81 2.91 -5.66 6.52
C PHE A 81 2.51 -4.26 6.03
N PHE A 82 2.67 -3.98 4.74
CA PHE A 82 2.28 -2.68 4.20
C PHE A 82 0.77 -2.45 4.25
N ALA A 83 -0.05 -3.47 3.96
CA ALA A 83 -1.50 -3.37 4.06
C ALA A 83 -1.95 -3.12 5.52
N ALA A 84 -1.33 -3.81 6.48
CA ALA A 84 -1.59 -3.59 7.90
C ALA A 84 -1.23 -2.16 8.34
N MET A 85 -0.06 -1.67 7.93
CA MET A 85 0.38 -0.29 8.21
C MET A 85 -0.56 0.75 7.62
N MET A 86 -1.13 0.49 6.43
CA MET A 86 -2.12 1.39 5.84
C MET A 86 -3.41 1.48 6.68
N VAL A 87 -3.92 0.34 7.17
CA VAL A 87 -5.11 0.32 8.05
C VAL A 87 -4.82 1.04 9.37
N ILE A 88 -3.64 0.85 9.95
CA ILE A 88 -3.24 1.55 11.18
C ILE A 88 -3.15 3.05 10.94
N SER A 89 -2.55 3.46 9.81
CA SER A 89 -2.44 4.87 9.43
C SER A 89 -3.81 5.52 9.25
N ASP A 90 -4.75 4.81 8.64
CA ASP A 90 -6.11 5.30 8.48
C ASP A 90 -6.83 5.44 9.83
N LYS A 91 -6.75 4.43 10.70
CA LYS A 91 -7.29 4.53 12.07
C LYS A 91 -6.73 5.71 12.87
N MET A 92 -5.46 6.05 12.66
CA MET A 92 -4.84 7.22 13.28
C MET A 92 -5.42 8.54 12.73
N GLN A 93 -5.64 8.61 11.41
CA GLN A 93 -6.34 9.73 10.77
C GLN A 93 -7.77 9.88 11.30
N MET A 94 -8.52 8.77 11.43
CA MET A 94 -9.88 8.78 11.98
C MET A 94 -9.95 9.34 13.42
N THR A 95 -8.89 9.17 14.20
CA THR A 95 -8.80 9.62 15.59
C THR A 95 -8.28 11.07 15.72
N GLY A 96 -8.01 11.75 14.60
CA GLY A 96 -7.42 13.11 14.60
C GLY A 96 -6.00 13.14 15.19
N ARG A 97 -5.22 12.07 15.02
CA ARG A 97 -3.84 11.96 15.53
C ARG A 97 -2.85 12.06 14.38
N ASN A 98 -1.71 12.70 14.62
CA ASN A 98 -0.69 12.87 13.58
C ASN A 98 -0.10 11.51 13.17
N ASN A 99 -0.08 11.21 11.87
CA ASN A 99 0.36 9.92 11.34
C ASN A 99 1.85 9.62 11.63
N CYS A 100 2.69 10.67 11.77
CA CYS A 100 4.11 10.54 12.12
C CYS A 100 4.38 10.52 13.63
N ILE A 101 3.48 11.09 14.46
CA ILE A 101 3.66 11.14 15.92
C ILE A 101 2.32 10.78 16.56
N PRO A 102 2.09 9.49 16.88
CA PRO A 102 0.80 9.04 17.41
C PRO A 102 0.43 9.70 18.74
N CYS A 103 1.37 10.35 19.44
CA CYS A 103 1.12 11.05 20.71
C CYS A 103 0.53 12.47 20.55
N LEU A 104 0.59 13.07 19.35
CA LEU A 104 0.05 14.41 19.09
C LEU A 104 -1.34 14.29 18.47
N LYS A 105 -2.36 14.78 19.19
CA LYS A 105 -3.66 15.10 18.58
C LYS A 105 -3.49 16.34 17.73
N ILE A 106 -3.86 16.24 16.47
CA ILE A 106 -4.05 17.41 15.62
C ILE A 106 -5.42 17.96 16.00
N THR A 107 -5.44 19.16 16.58
CA THR A 107 -6.66 19.96 16.62
C THR A 107 -6.82 20.54 15.23
N ASP A 108 -7.81 20.07 14.47
CA ASP A 108 -8.18 20.67 13.20
C ASP A 108 -8.56 22.15 13.42
N GLN A 109 -7.64 23.05 13.09
CA GLN A 109 -7.89 24.49 12.89
C GLN A 109 -7.84 24.83 11.41
N ILE A 110 -8.20 23.90 10.54
CA ILE A 110 -8.61 24.22 9.17
C ILE A 110 -10.13 24.41 9.23
N ASP A 111 -10.51 25.57 9.76
CA ASP A 111 -11.78 26.22 9.45
C ASP A 111 -11.99 26.11 7.94
N ASN A 112 -13.07 25.46 7.55
CA ASN A 112 -13.49 25.23 6.19
C ASN A 112 -13.66 26.58 5.45
N PRO A 113 -12.78 26.99 4.51
CA PRO A 113 -13.06 28.17 3.71
C PRO A 113 -14.03 27.89 2.55
N MET A 114 -14.42 26.62 2.32
CA MET A 114 -15.27 26.21 1.18
C MET A 114 -16.78 26.33 1.45
N ASN A 115 -17.24 26.35 2.71
CA ASN A 115 -18.66 26.59 3.05
C ASN A 115 -19.08 28.07 2.99
N LYS A 116 -18.21 28.98 2.53
CA LYS A 116 -18.50 30.42 2.44
C LYS A 116 -18.89 30.90 1.04
N PHE A 117 -18.84 30.04 0.02
CA PHE A 117 -19.14 30.43 -1.37
C PHE A 117 -20.54 30.02 -1.86
N GLU A 118 -21.33 29.32 -1.04
CA GLU A 118 -22.69 28.86 -1.38
C GLU A 118 -23.81 29.53 -0.55
N ARG A 119 -23.58 30.73 0.01
CA ARG A 119 -24.64 31.60 0.53
C ARG A 119 -24.63 32.96 -0.15
#